data_AF-A0AAW8NJD2-F1
#
_entry.id   AF-A0AAW8NJD2-F1
#
_cell.length_a   1.000
_cell.length_b   1.000
_cell.length_c   1.000
_cell.angle_alpha   90.00
_cell.angle_beta   90.00
_cell.angle_gamma   90.00
#
_symmetry.space_group_name_H-M   'P 1'
#
loop_
_entity.id
_entity.type
_entity.pdbx_description
1 polymer ?
#
loop_
_entity_poly.entity_id
_entity_poly.type
_entity_poly.pdbx_seq_one_letter_code
_entity_poly.pdbx_strand_id
1 'polypeptide(L)'
;MYDEAFSLFEIDDPAPSPNVLAPLPIKAEQIQAIRDAFGRAGVASQDERKALIEAVVLREVAGLRDLLAVDVQRILQRIEGRHSTKPRSTGSAWDNREGDTWIDKL
;
A
#
# COMPACT_ATOMS: atom_id res chain seq x y z
N MET A 1 57.99 -5.96 -19.50
CA MET A 1 56.79 -6.76 -19.79
C MET A 1 55.83 -6.50 -18.65
N TYR A 2 54.84 -5.63 -18.88
CA TYR A 2 53.69 -5.48 -18.00
C TYR A 2 52.54 -6.14 -18.73
N ASP A 3 52.03 -7.23 -18.21
CA ASP A 3 50.74 -7.78 -18.62
C ASP A 3 50.17 -8.58 -17.44
N GLU A 4 48.86 -8.80 -17.43
CA GLU A 4 48.06 -9.43 -16.36
C GLU A 4 47.58 -8.54 -15.20
N ALA A 5 47.05 -7.33 -15.49
CA ALA A 5 46.28 -6.58 -14.48
C ALA A 5 44.94 -6.01 -14.97
N PHE A 6 44.28 -6.63 -15.96
CA PHE A 6 43.09 -6.01 -16.57
C PHE A 6 41.77 -6.80 -16.63
N SER A 7 41.67 -8.06 -16.20
CA SER A 7 40.35 -8.76 -16.18
C SER A 7 39.94 -9.25 -14.80
N LEU A 8 39.80 -8.32 -13.85
CA LEU A 8 39.14 -8.56 -12.55
C LEU A 8 37.81 -7.79 -12.40
N PHE A 9 37.45 -6.99 -13.41
CA PHE A 9 36.21 -6.20 -13.46
C PHE A 9 35.38 -6.47 -14.72
N GLU A 10 35.50 -7.66 -15.30
CA GLU A 10 34.56 -8.12 -16.31
C GLU A 10 33.27 -8.54 -15.60
N ILE A 11 32.55 -7.51 -15.14
CA ILE A 11 31.20 -7.61 -14.61
C ILE A 11 30.34 -7.87 -15.84
N ASP A 12 29.93 -9.13 -16.00
CA ASP A 12 28.87 -9.48 -16.93
C ASP A 12 27.69 -8.54 -16.64
N ASP A 13 27.29 -7.73 -17.63
CA ASP A 13 26.21 -6.76 -17.48
C ASP A 13 25.00 -7.52 -16.92
N PRO A 14 24.39 -7.10 -15.79
CA PRO A 14 23.27 -7.83 -15.23
C PRO A 14 22.18 -7.85 -16.29
N ALA A 15 21.92 -9.04 -16.85
CA ALA A 15 20.87 -9.24 -17.82
C ALA A 15 19.59 -8.55 -17.31
N PRO A 16 18.93 -7.70 -18.11
CA PRO A 16 17.74 -6.99 -17.66
C PRO A 16 16.73 -8.03 -17.22
N SER A 17 16.48 -8.12 -15.91
CA SER A 17 15.60 -9.11 -15.32
C SER A 17 14.21 -8.94 -15.94
N PRO A 18 13.73 -9.87 -16.79
CA PRO A 18 12.52 -9.65 -17.56
C PRO A 18 11.32 -10.12 -16.74
N ASN A 19 11.03 -9.47 -15.62
CA ASN A 19 9.71 -9.64 -14.99
C ASN A 19 9.39 -8.57 -13.94
N VAL A 20 9.29 -7.31 -14.35
CA VAL A 20 8.45 -6.39 -13.59
C VAL A 20 7.00 -6.77 -13.93
N LEU A 21 6.41 -7.67 -13.14
CA LEU A 21 5.00 -8.03 -13.26
C LEU A 21 4.18 -6.73 -13.28
N ALA A 22 3.60 -6.41 -14.43
CA ALA A 22 2.77 -5.22 -14.57
C ALA A 22 1.66 -5.28 -13.51
N PRO A 23 1.39 -4.17 -12.79
CA PRO A 23 0.35 -4.15 -11.79
C PRO A 23 -1.00 -4.58 -12.37
N LEU A 24 -1.65 -5.55 -11.74
CA LEU A 24 -2.92 -6.07 -12.21
C LEU A 24 -4.03 -5.00 -12.08
N PRO A 25 -4.95 -4.91 -13.05
CA PRO A 25 -6.11 -4.06 -12.93
C PRO A 25 -7.00 -4.52 -11.77
N ILE A 26 -7.75 -3.58 -11.19
CA ILE A 26 -8.71 -3.88 -10.13
C ILE A 26 -9.85 -4.79 -10.63
N LYS A 27 -10.28 -5.72 -9.78
CA LYS A 27 -11.41 -6.62 -10.07
C LYS A 27 -12.74 -6.03 -9.57
N ALA A 28 -13.86 -6.52 -10.11
CA ALA A 28 -15.19 -6.03 -9.75
C ALA A 28 -15.50 -6.21 -8.25
N GLU A 29 -15.06 -7.32 -7.65
CA GLU A 29 -15.25 -7.61 -6.23
C GLU A 29 -14.50 -6.61 -5.35
N GLN A 30 -13.31 -6.18 -5.80
CA GLN A 30 -12.51 -5.17 -5.09
C GLN A 30 -13.13 -3.78 -5.18
N ILE A 31 -13.73 -3.42 -6.32
CA ILE A 31 -14.50 -2.18 -6.47
C ILE A 31 -15.67 -2.19 -5.49
N GLN A 32 -16.38 -3.32 -5.37
CA GLN A 32 -17.49 -3.44 -4.44
C GLN A 32 -17.02 -3.31 -2.98
N ALA A 33 -15.91 -3.95 -2.62
CA ALA A 33 -15.33 -3.83 -1.28
C ALA A 33 -15.02 -2.38 -0.89
N ILE A 34 -14.46 -1.58 -1.82
CA ILE A 34 -14.20 -0.15 -1.60
C ILE A 34 -15.50 0.62 -1.40
N ARG A 35 -16.53 0.36 -2.22
CA ARG A 35 -17.85 1.00 -2.07
C ARG A 35 -18.49 0.69 -0.72
N ASP A 36 -18.44 -0.57 -0.31
CA ASP A 36 -18.98 -1.00 0.97
C ASP A 36 -18.20 -0.36 2.13
N ALA A 37 -16.88 -0.23 2.01
CA ALA A 37 -16.05 0.48 2.99
C ALA A 37 -16.44 1.95 3.10
N PHE A 38 -16.65 2.66 1.98
CA PHE A 38 -17.17 4.03 2.02
C PHE A 38 -18.55 4.11 2.67
N GLY A 39 -19.44 3.16 2.38
CA GLY A 39 -20.75 3.06 3.01
C GLY A 39 -20.67 2.88 4.52
N ARG A 40 -19.85 1.93 4.99
CA ARG A 40 -19.56 1.73 6.42
C ARG A 40 -18.90 2.94 7.06
N ALA A 41 -18.13 3.71 6.29
CA ALA A 41 -17.51 4.96 6.72
C ALA A 41 -18.38 6.20 6.70
N GLY A 42 -19.64 6.08 6.25
CA GLY A 42 -20.53 7.22 6.12
C GLY A 42 -20.02 8.27 5.13
N VAL A 43 -19.05 7.91 4.27
CA VAL A 43 -18.48 8.80 3.25
C VAL A 43 -19.48 8.85 2.10
N ALA A 44 -20.38 9.82 2.17
CA ALA A 44 -21.45 10.01 1.20
C ALA A 44 -21.04 10.92 0.03
N SER A 45 -20.17 11.91 0.27
CA SER A 45 -19.76 12.87 -0.75
C SER A 45 -18.80 12.27 -1.77
N GLN A 46 -19.04 12.53 -3.05
CA GLN A 46 -18.15 12.10 -4.13
C GLN A 46 -16.78 12.77 -4.04
N ASP A 47 -16.73 14.05 -3.66
CA ASP A 47 -15.47 14.79 -3.49
C ASP A 47 -14.64 14.20 -2.34
N GLU A 48 -15.30 13.81 -1.26
CA GLU A 48 -14.63 13.17 -0.11
C GLU A 48 -14.09 11.79 -0.47
N ARG A 49 -14.85 10.99 -1.23
CA ARG A 49 -14.37 9.69 -1.75
C ARG A 49 -13.14 9.85 -2.62
N LYS A 50 -13.18 10.84 -3.53
CA LYS A 50 -12.08 11.14 -4.45
C LYS A 50 -10.82 11.56 -3.68
N ALA A 51 -10.95 12.50 -2.75
CA ALA A 51 -9.83 12.95 -1.92
C ALA A 51 -9.18 11.81 -1.12
N LEU A 52 -9.96 10.83 -0.64
CA LEU A 52 -9.42 9.66 0.07
C LEU A 52 -8.62 8.73 -0.83
N ILE A 53 -9.07 8.55 -2.07
CA ILE A 53 -8.37 7.74 -3.05
C ILE A 53 -7.07 8.43 -3.46
N GLU A 54 -7.12 9.72 -3.78
CA GLU A 54 -5.95 10.51 -4.18
C GLU A 54 -4.92 10.66 -3.06
N ALA A 55 -5.35 10.64 -1.80
CA ALA A 55 -4.43 10.62 -0.66
C ALA A 55 -3.62 9.31 -0.53
N VAL A 56 -4.05 8.25 -1.21
CA VAL A 56 -3.38 6.93 -1.19
C VAL A 56 -2.67 6.65 -2.50
N VAL A 57 -3.27 7.06 -3.62
CA VAL A 57 -2.76 6.77 -4.95
C VAL A 57 -2.03 8.01 -5.48
N LEU A 58 -0.71 7.90 -5.66
CA LEU A 58 0.17 8.97 -6.15
C LEU A 58 0.05 9.23 -7.68
N ARG A 59 -1.12 8.98 -8.26
CA ARG A 59 -1.42 9.23 -9.67
C ARG A 59 -2.86 9.71 -9.81
N GLU A 60 -3.16 10.40 -10.89
CA GLU A 60 -4.53 10.78 -11.21
C GLU A 60 -5.37 9.53 -11.54
N VAL A 61 -6.59 9.50 -11.01
CA VAL A 61 -7.54 8.39 -11.20
C VAL A 61 -8.89 9.01 -11.57
N ALA A 62 -9.42 8.72 -12.75
CA ALA A 62 -10.72 9.26 -13.17
C ALA A 62 -11.88 8.54 -12.48
N GLY A 63 -11.71 7.27 -12.12
CA GLY A 63 -12.64 6.56 -11.24
C GLY A 63 -12.11 5.22 -10.72
N LEU A 64 -12.93 4.54 -9.92
CA LEU A 64 -12.55 3.28 -9.26
C LEU A 64 -12.06 2.18 -10.22
N ARG A 65 -12.45 2.21 -11.50
CA ARG A 65 -12.02 1.23 -12.51
C ARG A 65 -10.58 1.43 -12.98
N ASP A 66 -10.02 2.62 -12.79
CA ASP A 66 -8.65 2.93 -13.16
C ASP A 66 -7.67 2.58 -12.02
N LEU A 67 -8.19 2.03 -10.91
CA LEU A 67 -7.38 1.55 -9.80
C LEU A 67 -6.67 0.23 -10.14
N LEU A 68 -5.54 0.00 -9.48
CA LEU A 68 -4.82 -1.26 -9.56
C LEU A 68 -5.18 -2.14 -8.36
N ALA A 69 -5.08 -3.45 -8.51
CA ALA A 69 -5.36 -4.39 -7.43
C ALA A 69 -4.48 -4.12 -6.19
N VAL A 70 -3.27 -3.59 -6.38
CA VAL A 70 -2.32 -3.22 -5.33
C VAL A 70 -2.76 -1.98 -4.52
N ASP A 71 -3.61 -1.12 -5.08
CA ASP A 71 -4.06 0.12 -4.44
C ASP A 71 -5.19 -0.16 -3.43
N VAL A 72 -5.98 -1.21 -3.68
CA VAL A 72 -7.21 -1.55 -2.94
C VAL A 72 -6.97 -1.66 -1.45
N GLN A 73 -5.96 -2.42 -1.03
CA GLN A 73 -5.72 -2.68 0.38
C GLN A 73 -5.36 -1.40 1.14
N ARG A 74 -4.56 -0.52 0.52
CA ARG A 74 -4.17 0.76 1.11
C ARG A 74 -5.37 1.70 1.23
N ILE A 75 -6.24 1.72 0.22
CA ILE A 75 -7.47 2.50 0.23
C ILE A 75 -8.40 2.03 1.35
N LEU A 76 -8.61 0.71 1.50
CA LEU A 76 -9.44 0.14 2.57
C LEU A 76 -8.90 0.51 3.96
N GLN A 77 -7.60 0.33 4.19
CA GLN A 77 -6.94 0.72 5.44
C GLN A 77 -7.11 2.21 5.75
N ARG A 78 -6.99 3.07 4.73
CA ARG A 78 -7.17 4.52 4.89
C ARG A 78 -8.61 4.88 5.29
N ILE A 79 -9.60 4.23 4.68
CA ILE A 79 -11.01 4.43 5.00
C ILE A 79 -11.30 3.98 6.43
N GLU A 80 -10.81 2.80 6.84
CA GLU A 80 -10.98 2.26 8.19
C GLU A 80 -10.28 3.12 9.25
N GLY A 81 -9.08 3.61 8.97
CA GLY A 81 -8.33 4.47 9.89
C GLY A 81 -9.04 5.77 10.28
N ARG A 82 -9.92 6.32 9.43
CA ARG A 82 -10.70 7.54 9.75
C ARG A 82 -11.73 7.31 10.85
N HIS A 83 -12.27 6.11 11.00
CA HIS A 83 -13.15 5.79 12.13
C HIS A 83 -12.39 5.82 13.45
N SER A 84 -11.11 5.45 13.43
CA SER A 84 -10.26 5.41 14.62
C SER A 84 -9.88 6.81 15.14
N THR A 85 -10.03 7.85 14.32
CA THR A 85 -9.72 9.25 14.71
C THR A 85 -10.84 9.99 15.45
N LYS A 86 -12.01 9.38 15.69
CA LYS A 86 -12.89 9.82 16.80
C LYS A 86 -12.07 9.58 18.08
N PRO A 87 -11.94 10.55 19.01
CA PRO A 87 -10.84 10.57 19.98
C PRO A 87 -10.83 9.30 20.83
N ARG A 88 -10.00 8.32 20.44
CA ARG A 88 -9.50 7.31 21.34
C ARG A 88 -8.40 8.02 22.11
N SER A 89 -8.67 8.15 23.41
CA SER A 89 -7.78 8.67 24.45
C SER A 89 -6.31 8.68 24.03
N THR A 90 -5.69 9.85 24.16
CA THR A 90 -4.25 10.07 24.03
C THR A 90 -3.49 9.02 24.82
N GLY A 91 -3.03 7.99 24.13
CA GLY A 91 -2.11 6.99 24.65
C GLY A 91 -1.16 6.70 23.51
N SER A 92 0.09 7.14 23.65
CA SER A 92 1.18 6.91 22.71
C SER A 92 1.10 5.50 22.14
N ALA A 93 1.43 5.32 20.86
CA ALA A 93 1.48 4.00 20.19
C ALA A 93 2.45 2.97 20.84
N TRP A 94 3.09 3.36 21.95
CA TRP A 94 3.97 2.57 22.81
C TRP A 94 3.30 2.11 24.12
N ASP A 95 2.22 2.78 24.54
CA ASP A 95 1.60 2.62 25.86
C ASP A 95 0.56 1.50 25.88
N ASN A 96 0.10 1.06 24.70
CA ASN A 96 -0.92 0.02 24.58
C ASN A 96 -0.31 -1.39 24.38
N ARG A 97 0.83 -1.67 25.04
CA ARG A 97 1.43 -3.01 25.13
C ARG A 97 1.03 -3.66 26.46
N GLU A 98 -0.19 -4.16 26.53
CA GLU A 98 -0.57 -5.15 27.53
C GLU A 98 -0.75 -6.52 26.84
N GLY A 99 0.14 -7.47 27.18
CA GLY A 99 -0.17 -8.91 27.21
C GLY A 99 0.39 -9.84 26.10
N ASP A 100 1.45 -10.58 26.44
CA ASP A 100 1.89 -11.92 25.96
C ASP A 100 2.61 -12.15 24.60
N THR A 101 3.95 -12.07 24.68
CA THR A 101 5.00 -13.08 24.32
C THR A 101 5.01 -13.87 23.00
N TRP A 102 6.16 -13.79 22.31
CA TRP A 102 6.83 -14.97 21.67
C TRP A 102 8.37 -14.93 21.68
N ILE A 103 9.00 -13.85 22.16
CA ILE A 103 10.45 -13.59 21.97
C ILE A 103 11.36 -14.06 23.13
N ASP A 104 10.87 -14.80 24.11
CA ASP A 104 11.73 -15.35 25.20
C ASP A 104 12.10 -16.83 25.01
N LYS A 105 12.09 -17.30 23.76
CA LYS A 105 12.70 -18.58 23.39
C LYS A 105 13.54 -18.40 22.16
N LEU A 106 14.79 -17.97 22.36
CA LEU A 106 16.00 -18.38 21.63
C LEU A 106 17.24 -17.77 22.28
#